data_AF-A0A4Y2SRK3-F1
#
_entry.id   AF-A0A4Y2SRK3-F1
#
_cell.length_a   1.000
_cell.length_b   1.000
_cell.length_c   1.000
_cell.angle_alpha   90.00
_cell.angle_beta   90.00
_cell.angle_gamma   90.00
#
_symmetry.space_group_name_H-M   'P 1'
#
loop_
_entity.id
_entity.type
_entity.pdbx_description
1 polymer ?
#
loop_
_entity_poly.entity_id
_entity_poly.type
_entity_poly.pdbx_seq_one_letter_code
_entity_poly.pdbx_strand_id
1 'polypeptide(L)'
;MGDAISEHDGYAFYTVDQPNNERDDKTTRSGGWWRNRSKTSSLNGLNLYKTDKVGSGEGINWYTFGGFETSFKETEIKVRPKKFHGSPANV
;
A
#
# COMPACT_ATOMS: atom_id res chain seq x y z
N MET A 1 5.78 -13.12 0.30
CA MET A 1 5.66 -11.88 1.09
C MET A 1 4.45 -12.07 1.98
N GLY A 2 4.52 -11.77 3.27
CA GLY A 2 3.38 -12.01 4.18
C GLY A 2 2.18 -11.13 3.82
N ASP A 3 1.07 -11.33 4.52
CA ASP A 3 -0.13 -10.51 4.35
C ASP A 3 0.01 -9.18 5.10
N ALA A 4 -0.03 -8.06 4.38
CA ALA A 4 -0.06 -6.71 4.97
C ALA A 4 -1.19 -5.85 4.39
N ILE A 5 -2.15 -6.49 3.71
CA ILE A 5 -3.28 -5.82 3.03
C ILE A 5 -4.63 -6.23 3.61
N SER A 6 -4.77 -7.42 4.18
CA SER A 6 -6.07 -7.87 4.71
C SER A 6 -6.57 -7.04 5.89
N GLU A 7 -5.69 -6.42 6.68
CA GLU A 7 -6.12 -5.49 7.73
C GLU A 7 -6.80 -4.23 7.17
N HIS A 8 -6.57 -3.92 5.90
CA HIS A 8 -7.17 -2.79 5.20
C HIS A 8 -8.53 -3.15 4.56
N ASP A 9 -8.97 -4.41 4.63
CA ASP A 9 -10.26 -4.85 4.10
C ASP A 9 -11.43 -4.13 4.79
N GLY A 10 -12.44 -3.74 4.02
CA GLY A 10 -13.60 -2.98 4.50
C GLY A 10 -13.35 -1.51 4.83
N TYR A 11 -12.11 -1.01 4.79
CA TYR A 11 -11.83 0.43 4.98
C TYR A 11 -12.09 1.21 3.69
N ALA A 12 -12.61 2.43 3.82
CA ALA A 12 -12.77 3.32 2.67
C ALA A 12 -11.40 3.84 2.19
N PHE A 13 -11.31 4.14 0.90
CA PHE A 13 -10.11 4.72 0.31
C PHE A 13 -9.93 6.16 0.80
N TYR A 14 -8.73 6.49 1.27
CA TYR A 14 -8.34 7.82 1.75
C TYR A 14 -7.60 8.59 0.66
N THR A 15 -7.84 9.89 0.55
CA THR A 15 -6.95 10.87 -0.08
C THR A 15 -6.84 12.12 0.81
N VAL A 16 -5.88 13.00 0.54
CA VAL A 16 -5.65 14.22 1.34
C VAL A 16 -6.88 15.15 1.38
N ASP A 17 -7.66 15.16 0.31
CA ASP A 17 -8.87 15.94 0.12
C ASP A 17 -10.16 15.17 0.46
N GLN A 18 -10.06 13.85 0.70
CA GLN A 18 -11.19 12.98 1.09
C GLN A 18 -10.77 12.03 2.22
N PRO A 19 -10.78 12.49 3.49
CA PRO A 19 -10.43 11.65 4.63
C PRO A 19 -11.50 10.58 4.91
N ASN A 20 -11.09 9.35 5.25
CA ASN A 20 -12.00 8.21 5.38
C ASN A 20 -12.68 8.07 6.78
N ASN A 21 -12.21 8.77 7.83
CA ASN A 21 -12.97 9.33 8.95
C ASN A 21 -12.07 10.24 9.84
N GLU A 22 -12.65 11.02 10.76
CA GLU A 22 -11.92 11.96 11.65
C GLU A 22 -11.16 11.32 12.83
N ARG A 23 -11.50 10.08 13.21
CA ARG A 23 -10.94 9.32 14.34
C ARG A 23 -9.76 8.42 13.94
N ASP A 24 -9.56 8.22 12.65
CA ASP A 24 -8.43 7.48 12.14
C ASP A 24 -7.24 8.42 12.00
N ASP A 25 -6.12 7.85 12.44
CA ASP A 25 -4.87 8.52 12.71
C ASP A 25 -4.58 9.68 11.75
N LYS A 26 -4.41 10.89 12.27
CA LYS A 26 -4.05 12.08 11.48
C LYS A 26 -2.61 12.06 10.99
N THR A 27 -1.82 11.03 11.30
CA THR A 27 -0.43 10.95 10.82
C THR A 27 -0.39 11.14 9.30
N THR A 28 0.49 11.98 8.81
CA THR A 28 0.70 12.16 7.38
C THR A 28 1.28 10.86 6.82
N ARG A 29 0.44 10.04 6.17
CA ARG A 29 0.90 9.08 5.18
C ARG A 29 0.57 9.68 3.83
N SER A 30 1.58 9.77 3.00
CA SER A 30 1.44 10.23 1.63
C SER A 30 0.75 9.17 0.78
N GLY A 31 0.05 9.63 -0.27
CA GLY A 31 -0.64 8.78 -1.22
C GLY A 31 -2.02 8.29 -0.77
N GLY A 32 -2.84 7.93 -1.74
CA GLY A 32 -4.15 7.36 -1.48
C GLY A 32 -4.08 5.88 -1.16
N TRP A 33 -4.78 5.41 -0.13
CA TRP A 33 -4.79 4.00 0.28
C TRP A 33 -6.06 3.67 1.06
N TRP A 34 -6.43 2.38 1.15
CA TRP A 34 -7.49 1.92 2.05
C TRP A 34 -7.02 2.02 3.50
N ARG A 35 -7.06 3.22 4.07
CA ARG A 35 -6.30 3.54 5.27
C ARG A 35 -6.99 3.03 6.54
N ASN A 36 -6.20 2.47 7.46
CA ASN A 36 -6.61 2.07 8.80
C ASN A 36 -5.58 2.53 9.85
N ARG A 37 -5.79 2.17 11.12
CA ARG A 37 -4.88 2.49 12.23
C ARG A 37 -3.59 1.66 12.26
N SER A 38 -3.61 0.46 11.72
CA SER A 38 -2.46 -0.46 11.75
C SER A 38 -1.35 -0.09 10.77
N LYS A 39 -1.69 0.59 9.66
CA LYS A 39 -0.72 1.12 8.67
C LYS A 39 0.21 0.06 8.08
N THR A 40 -0.26 -1.18 7.94
CA THR A 40 0.59 -2.31 7.56
C THR A 40 1.11 -2.25 6.13
N SER A 41 0.46 -1.50 5.23
CA SER A 41 1.00 -1.24 3.89
C SER A 41 0.63 0.14 3.38
N SER A 42 1.39 0.62 2.39
CA SER A 42 1.02 1.70 1.47
C SER A 42 1.88 1.59 0.23
N LEU A 43 1.32 1.09 -0.87
CA LEU A 43 2.05 1.01 -2.15
C LEU A 43 2.01 2.32 -2.93
N ASN A 44 1.19 3.29 -2.48
CA ASN A 44 1.09 4.62 -3.05
C ASN A 44 1.84 5.69 -2.23
N GLY A 45 2.67 5.28 -1.26
CA GLY A 45 3.52 6.19 -0.50
C GLY A 45 4.55 6.94 -1.35
N LEU A 46 5.30 7.87 -0.73
CA LEU A 46 6.39 8.55 -1.41
C LEU A 46 7.45 7.53 -1.87
N ASN A 47 7.98 7.66 -3.07
CA ASN A 47 9.14 6.87 -3.47
C ASN A 47 10.40 7.48 -2.82
N LEU A 48 10.78 6.92 -1.67
CA LEU A 48 11.91 7.35 -0.84
C LEU A 48 13.10 6.38 -0.94
N TYR A 49 13.10 5.48 -1.93
CA TYR A 49 14.16 4.50 -2.10
C TYR A 49 15.53 5.19 -2.24
N LYS A 50 16.47 4.82 -1.36
CA LYS A 50 17.81 5.43 -1.25
C LYS A 50 17.84 6.92 -0.89
N THR A 51 16.77 7.46 -0.34
CA THR A 51 16.77 8.81 0.26
C THR A 51 17.08 8.73 1.75
N ASP A 52 17.51 9.85 2.33
CA ASP A 52 17.66 10.04 3.77
C ASP A 52 16.32 10.00 4.54
N LYS A 53 15.19 10.17 3.85
CA LYS A 53 13.84 10.20 4.42
C LYS A 53 13.17 8.82 4.57
N VAL A 54 13.85 7.72 4.25
CA VAL A 54 13.24 6.37 4.26
C VAL A 54 12.65 5.98 5.62
N GLY A 55 13.22 6.47 6.72
CA GLY A 55 12.74 6.27 8.09
C GLY A 55 11.50 7.07 8.49
N SER A 56 10.93 7.89 7.59
CA SER A 56 9.75 8.73 7.89
C SER A 56 8.44 7.95 8.06
N GLY A 57 8.39 6.70 7.59
CA GLY A 57 7.14 5.93 7.51
C GLY A 57 6.18 6.39 6.39
N GLU A 58 6.59 7.37 5.58
CA GLU A 58 5.81 7.88 4.43
C GLU A 58 6.10 7.14 3.12
N GLY A 59 7.09 6.24 3.12
CA GLY A 59 7.57 5.51 1.97
C GLY A 59 6.64 4.40 1.47
N ILE A 60 6.94 3.87 0.29
CA ILE A 60 6.29 2.68 -0.29
C ILE A 60 6.62 1.45 0.55
N ASN A 61 5.68 0.93 1.34
CA ASN A 61 5.98 -0.14 2.30
C ASN A 61 4.96 -1.28 2.35
N TRP A 62 5.45 -2.40 2.91
CA TRP A 62 4.73 -3.63 3.16
C TRP A 62 5.30 -4.28 4.42
N TYR A 63 4.58 -4.17 5.52
CA TYR A 63 5.06 -4.45 6.87
C TYR A 63 5.67 -5.84 7.02
N THR A 64 4.98 -6.88 6.54
CA THR A 64 5.42 -8.28 6.67
C THR A 64 6.60 -8.65 5.77
N PHE A 65 7.15 -7.69 5.00
CA PHE A 65 8.33 -7.89 4.19
C PHE A 65 9.46 -6.90 4.54
N GLY A 66 9.17 -5.59 4.52
CA GLY A 66 10.17 -4.54 4.75
C GLY A 66 9.97 -3.73 6.03
N GLY A 67 8.95 -4.02 6.83
CA GLY A 67 8.59 -3.20 8.00
C GLY A 67 7.92 -1.86 7.63
N PHE A 68 7.62 -1.06 8.64
CA PHE A 68 6.92 0.23 8.48
C PHE A 68 7.79 1.33 7.83
N GLU A 69 9.08 1.33 8.16
CA GLU A 69 10.07 2.36 7.78
C GLU A 69 10.92 1.91 6.59
N THR A 70 10.24 1.50 5.52
CA THR A 70 10.86 1.10 4.25
C THR A 70 10.28 1.93 3.11
N SER A 71 11.06 2.06 2.03
CA SER A 71 10.55 2.44 0.72
C SER A 71 11.07 1.49 -0.34
N PHE A 72 10.19 0.68 -0.93
CA PHE A 72 10.55 -0.16 -2.06
C PHE A 72 10.87 0.69 -3.28
N LYS A 73 11.82 0.20 -4.09
CA LYS A 73 12.22 0.83 -5.34
C LYS A 73 11.07 0.84 -6.36
N GLU A 74 10.39 -0.29 -6.48
CA GLU A 74 9.38 -0.60 -7.49
C GLU A 74 8.31 -1.49 -6.87
N THR A 75 7.05 -1.26 -7.24
CA THR A 75 5.90 -2.04 -6.81
C THR A 75 4.85 -2.06 -7.92
N GLU A 76 4.10 -3.16 -8.05
CA GLU A 76 3.05 -3.29 -9.04
C GLU A 76 1.88 -4.08 -8.45
N ILE A 77 0.65 -3.61 -8.68
CA ILE A 77 -0.58 -4.32 -8.33
C ILE A 77 -1.19 -4.82 -9.64
N LYS A 78 -1.36 -6.14 -9.76
CA LYS A 78 -2.02 -6.78 -10.90
C LYS A 78 -3.24 -7.53 -10.41
N VAL A 79 -4.33 -7.40 -11.16
CA VAL A 79 -5.54 -8.18 -10.95
C VAL A 79 -5.73 -9.14 -12.11
N ARG A 80 -6.34 -10.28 -11.84
CA ARG A 80 -6.72 -11.27 -12.85
C ARG A 80 -8.07 -11.87 -12.49
N PRO A 81 -8.96 -12.15 -13.46
CA PRO A 81 -10.22 -12.83 -13.19
C PRO A 81 -10.01 -14.15 -12.45
N LYS A 82 -10.89 -14.47 -11.50
CA LYS A 82 -10.86 -15.75 -10.77
C LYS A 82 -11.00 -16.95 -11.71
N LYS A 83 -11.79 -16.79 -12.78
CA LYS A 83 -11.93 -17.76 -13.88
C LYS A 83 -11.16 -17.26 -15.10
N PHE A 84 -9.84 -17.25 -14.99
CA PHE A 84 -8.98 -16.95 -16.13
C PHE A 84 -8.73 -18.21 -16.94
N HIS A 85 -9.38 -18.28 -18.10
CA HIS A 85 -9.06 -19.24 -19.14
C HIS A 85 -8.05 -18.51 -20.03
N GLY A 86 -6.75 -18.73 -19.82
CA GLY A 86 -5.73 -18.08 -20.64
C GLY A 86 -6.02 -18.32 -22.14
N SER A 87 -5.61 -17.39 -22.99
CA SER A 87 -5.64 -17.64 -24.44
C SER A 87 -4.92 -18.97 -24.70
N PRO A 88 -5.45 -19.86 -25.56
CA PRO A 88 -4.68 -21.00 -26.01
C PRO A 88 -3.34 -20.46 -26.52
N ALA A 89 -2.23 -20.99 -26.00
CA ALA A 89 -0.95 -20.70 -26.61
C ALA A 89 -1.07 -21.08 -28.09
N ASN A 90 -0.72 -20.16 -29.00
CA ASN A 90 -0.60 -20.50 -30.41
C ASN A 90 0.39 -21.67 -30.50
N VAL A 91 -0.14 -22.85 -30.83
CA VAL A 91 0.63 -24.00 -31.31
C VAL A 91 1.23 -23.69 -32.67
#